data_AF-A7TZ16-F1
#
_entry.id   AF-A7TZ16-F1
#
_cell.length_a   1.000
_cell.length_b   1.000
_cell.length_c   1.000
_cell.angle_alpha   90.00
_cell.angle_beta   90.00
_cell.angle_gamma   90.00
#
_symmetry.space_group_name_H-M   'P 1'
#
loop_
_entity.id
_entity.type
_entity.pdbx_description
1 polymer ?
#
loop_
_entity_poly.entity_id
_entity_poly.type
_entity_poly.pdbx_seq_one_letter_code
_entity_poly.pdbx_strand_id
1 'polypeptide(L)'
;MIDTLLQVTPIHVFLIMVCEIFRSYKILKGINEGQKEYPGTLWPSIIIGSIRGNGSGWMKPVRSIILSDPSSFFKGEWFAPSRASQIAIVSAVLLTICKQDGSIFVSLVGLLISVAFTDAFPN
;
A
#
# COMPACT_ATOMS: atom_id res chain seq x y z
N MET A 1 13.64 21.55 12.30
CA MET A 1 13.13 21.49 13.70
C MET A 1 12.02 20.45 13.85
N ILE A 2 11.05 20.41 12.93
CA ILE A 2 10.01 19.35 12.89
C ILE A 2 10.62 18.00 12.49
N ASP A 3 11.48 17.96 11.47
CA ASP A 3 12.09 16.70 10.99
C ASP A 3 12.92 16.00 12.06
N THR A 4 13.62 16.76 12.91
CA THR A 4 14.36 16.25 14.06
C THR A 4 13.47 15.69 15.17
N LEU A 5 12.24 16.19 15.33
CA LEU A 5 11.27 15.66 16.29
C LEU A 5 10.65 14.34 15.77
N LEU A 6 10.43 14.25 14.46
CA LEU A 6 9.87 13.06 13.79
C LEU A 6 10.86 11.87 13.74
N GLN A 7 12.15 12.15 13.93
CA GLN A 7 13.21 11.14 14.00
C GLN A 7 13.41 10.56 15.42
N VAL A 8 12.73 11.10 16.44
CA VAL A 8 12.73 10.53 17.78
C VAL A 8 12.04 9.16 17.73
N THR A 9 12.77 8.09 18.04
CA THR A 9 12.36 6.70 17.84
C THR A 9 10.91 6.37 18.25
N PRO A 10 10.42 6.72 19.46
CA PRO A 10 9.04 6.41 19.82
C PRO A 10 8.01 7.14 18.95
N ILE A 11 8.29 8.38 18.55
CA ILE A 11 7.42 9.16 17.64
C ILE A 11 7.44 8.52 16.25
N HIS A 12 8.62 8.14 15.77
CA HIS A 12 8.78 7.48 14.48
C HIS A 12 8.02 6.14 14.40
N VAL A 13 8.16 5.30 15.43
CA VAL A 13 7.45 4.02 15.56
C VAL A 13 5.93 4.23 15.56
N PHE A 14 5.44 5.22 16.32
CA PHE A 14 4.02 5.57 16.34
C PHE A 14 3.50 5.99 14.97
N LEU A 15 4.24 6.84 14.26
CA LEU A 15 3.87 7.29 12.91
C LEU A 15 3.82 6.13 11.92
N ILE A 16 4.79 5.21 11.94
CA ILE A 16 4.79 4.02 11.09
C ILE A 16 3.53 3.19 11.35
N MET A 17 3.18 2.92 12.61
CA MET A 17 1.96 2.16 12.94
C MET A 17 0.71 2.81 12.37
N VAL A 18 0.55 4.12 12.60
CA VAL A 18 -0.61 4.88 12.12
C VAL A 18 -0.67 4.86 10.59
N CYS A 19 0.46 5.06 9.91
CA CYS A 19 0.54 5.01 8.45
C CYS A 19 0.10 3.66 7.88
N GLU A 20 0.56 2.54 8.44
CA GLU A 20 0.19 1.20 7.96
C GLU A 20 -1.25 0.82 8.30
N ILE A 21 -1.80 1.29 9.44
CA ILE A 21 -3.24 1.18 9.74
C ILE A 21 -4.06 1.90 8.66
N PHE A 22 -3.74 3.17 8.36
CA PHE A 22 -4.44 3.93 7.34
C PHE A 22 -4.28 3.33 5.94
N ARG A 23 -3.12 2.77 5.62
CA ARG A 23 -2.87 2.07 4.35
C ARG A 23 -3.79 0.86 4.21
N SER A 24 -3.93 0.05 5.26
CA SER A 24 -4.84 -1.10 5.29
C SER A 24 -6.30 -0.67 5.05
N TYR A 25 -6.74 0.40 5.73
CA TYR A 25 -8.07 0.97 5.52
C TYR A 25 -8.30 1.47 4.10
N LYS A 26 -7.28 2.08 3.46
CA LYS A 26 -7.36 2.54 2.06
C LYS A 26 -7.53 1.36 1.11
N ILE A 27 -6.81 0.25 1.33
CA ILE A 27 -6.96 -0.98 0.54
C ILE A 27 -8.38 -1.52 0.66
N LEU A 28 -8.89 -1.67 1.89
CA LEU A 28 -10.25 -2.15 2.15
C LEU A 28 -11.31 -1.26 1.48
N LYS A 29 -11.17 0.05 1.58
CA LYS A 29 -12.07 1.00 0.92
C LYS A 29 -12.03 0.85 -0.62
N GLY A 30 -10.85 0.61 -1.20
CA GLY A 30 -10.70 0.38 -2.63
C GLY A 30 -11.35 -0.90 -3.13
N ILE A 31 -11.24 -1.97 -2.34
CA ILE A 31 -11.94 -3.24 -2.63
C ILE A 31 -13.45 -3.00 -2.63
N ASN A 32 -13.96 -2.31 -1.61
CA ASN A 32 -15.38 -1.97 -1.50
C ASN A 32 -15.89 -1.11 -2.66
N GLU A 33 -15.11 -0.12 -3.08
CA GLU A 33 -15.42 0.69 -4.27
C GLU A 33 -15.50 -0.18 -5.53
N GLY A 34 -14.52 -1.06 -5.75
CA GLY A 34 -14.53 -1.96 -6.90
C GLY A 34 -15.68 -2.97 -6.87
N GLN A 35 -16.04 -3.50 -5.69
CA GLN A 35 -17.18 -4.41 -5.53
C GLN A 35 -18.52 -3.73 -5.78
N LYS A 36 -18.65 -2.46 -5.39
CA LYS A 36 -19.85 -1.66 -5.60
C LYS A 36 -20.07 -1.37 -7.09
N GLU A 37 -19.00 -1.01 -7.81
CA GLU A 37 -19.09 -0.62 -9.22
C GLU A 37 -19.16 -1.83 -10.15
N TYR A 38 -18.46 -2.92 -9.82
CA TYR A 38 -18.37 -4.14 -10.64
C TYR A 38 -18.75 -5.39 -9.84
N PRO A 39 -20.02 -5.52 -9.42
CA PRO A 39 -20.48 -6.65 -8.64
C PRO A 39 -20.28 -7.96 -9.41
N GLY A 40 -19.80 -9.00 -8.71
CA GLY A 40 -19.58 -10.33 -9.29
C GLY A 40 -18.22 -10.55 -9.96
N THR A 41 -17.40 -9.51 -10.11
CA THR A 41 -16.01 -9.63 -10.60
C THR A 41 -15.01 -9.26 -9.51
N LEU A 42 -13.98 -10.09 -9.30
CA LEU A 42 -12.99 -9.87 -8.24
C LEU A 42 -11.83 -8.98 -8.69
N TRP A 43 -11.47 -9.05 -9.98
CA TRP A 43 -10.31 -8.35 -10.53
C TRP A 43 -10.36 -6.83 -10.35
N PRO A 44 -11.49 -6.12 -10.58
CA PRO A 44 -11.55 -4.67 -10.36
C PRO A 44 -11.29 -4.27 -8.91
N SER A 45 -11.85 -5.03 -7.96
CA SER A 45 -11.65 -4.79 -6.53
C SER A 45 -10.19 -4.97 -6.11
N ILE A 46 -9.51 -6.00 -6.64
CA ILE A 46 -8.10 -6.25 -6.37
C ILE A 46 -7.23 -5.12 -6.94
N ILE A 47 -7.50 -4.70 -8.18
CA ILE A 47 -6.74 -3.63 -8.84
C ILE A 47 -6.93 -2.32 -8.09
N ILE A 48 -8.17 -1.89 -7.83
CA ILE A 48 -8.47 -0.63 -7.14
C ILE A 48 -7.93 -0.65 -5.70
N GLY A 49 -8.05 -1.78 -5.00
CA GLY A 49 -7.46 -1.99 -3.67
C GLY A 49 -5.94 -1.84 -3.69
N SER A 50 -5.27 -2.46 -4.65
CA SER A 50 -3.80 -2.39 -4.79
C SER A 50 -3.32 -0.97 -5.14
N ILE A 51 -4.04 -0.25 -5.99
CA ILE A 51 -3.77 1.15 -6.35
C ILE A 51 -3.91 2.04 -5.12
N ARG A 52 -4.97 1.89 -4.32
CA ARG A 52 -5.13 2.66 -3.08
C ARG A 52 -4.08 2.31 -2.01
N GLY A 53 -3.58 1.08 -2.01
CA GLY A 53 -2.55 0.60 -1.09
C GLY A 53 -1.14 1.14 -1.37
N ASN A 54 -0.80 1.45 -2.63
CA ASN A 54 0.47 2.09 -2.99
C ASN A 54 0.31 3.17 -4.08
N GLY A 55 -0.62 4.10 -3.89
CA GLY A 55 -0.98 5.06 -4.94
C GLY A 55 0.15 6.01 -5.35
N SER A 56 1.03 6.38 -4.41
CA SER A 56 2.20 7.21 -4.71
C SER A 56 3.17 6.48 -5.64
N GLY A 57 3.33 5.16 -5.45
CA GLY A 57 4.11 4.28 -6.30
C GLY A 57 3.57 4.18 -7.73
N TRP A 58 2.26 3.95 -7.86
CA TRP A 58 1.58 3.88 -9.16
C TRP A 58 1.66 5.19 -9.96
N MET A 59 1.78 6.34 -9.29
CA MET A 59 1.94 7.67 -9.91
C MET A 59 3.39 8.03 -10.25
N LYS A 60 4.40 7.27 -9.80
CA LYS A 60 5.82 7.55 -10.11
C LYS A 60 6.11 7.61 -11.61
N PRO A 61 5.61 6.69 -12.46
CA PRO A 61 5.85 6.76 -13.91
C PRO A 61 5.27 8.03 -14.54
N VAL A 62 4.07 8.44 -14.10
CA VAL A 62 3.43 9.69 -14.56
C VAL A 62 4.29 10.90 -14.17
N ARG A 63 4.80 10.92 -12.94
CA ARG A 63 5.74 11.96 -12.49
C ARG A 63 7.01 11.98 -13.35
N SER A 64 7.60 10.82 -13.66
CA SER A 64 8.79 10.73 -14.51
C SER A 64 8.56 11.26 -15.93
N ILE A 65 7.37 11.01 -16.51
CA ILE A 65 7.00 11.56 -17.83
C ILE A 65 6.96 13.09 -17.78
N ILE A 66 6.29 13.68 -16.77
CA ILE A 66 6.20 15.14 -16.61
C ILE A 66 7.59 15.76 -16.43
N LEU A 67 8.46 15.09 -15.66
CA LEU A 67 9.82 15.54 -15.40
C LEU A 67 10.81 15.19 -16.54
N SER A 68 10.34 14.66 -17.66
CA SER A 68 11.13 14.37 -18.87
C SER A 68 12.31 13.42 -18.64
N ASP A 69 12.16 12.44 -17.74
CA ASP A 69 13.11 11.32 -17.59
C ASP A 69 12.48 10.02 -18.11
N PRO A 70 12.55 9.75 -19.44
CA PRO A 70 11.94 8.55 -20.04
C PRO A 70 12.65 7.25 -19.61
N SER A 71 13.88 7.33 -19.10
CA SER A 71 14.63 6.15 -18.66
C SER A 71 14.07 5.52 -17.39
N SER A 72 13.42 6.31 -16.54
CA SER A 72 12.79 5.84 -15.30
C SER A 72 11.36 5.29 -15.51
N PHE A 73 10.80 5.39 -16.71
CA PHE A 73 9.48 4.80 -17.04
C PHE A 73 9.51 3.26 -17.04
N PHE A 74 10.50 2.66 -17.71
CA PHE A 74 10.66 1.20 -17.77
C PHE A 74 11.17 0.59 -16.45
N LYS A 75 11.72 1.41 -15.56
CA LYS A 75 12.02 1.05 -14.16
C LYS A 75 10.85 1.36 -13.21
N GLY A 76 9.73 1.83 -13.74
CA GLY A 76 8.55 2.22 -12.98
C GLY A 76 7.80 1.04 -12.39
N GLU A 77 6.97 1.31 -11.39
CA GLU A 77 6.21 0.28 -10.66
C GLU A 77 5.27 -0.57 -11.55
N TRP A 78 4.98 -0.12 -12.77
CA TRP A 78 4.16 -0.85 -13.72
C TRP A 78 4.85 -2.11 -14.28
N PHE A 79 6.19 -2.10 -14.36
CA PHE A 79 6.98 -3.20 -14.91
C PHE A 79 7.78 -3.95 -13.83
N ALA A 80 8.23 -3.23 -12.81
CA ALA A 80 8.96 -3.80 -11.67
C ALA A 80 8.30 -3.33 -10.36
N PRO A 81 7.30 -4.07 -9.84
CA PRO A 81 6.58 -3.66 -8.64
C PRO A 81 7.52 -3.67 -7.44
N SER A 82 7.54 -2.55 -6.70
CA SER A 82 8.30 -2.43 -5.47
C SER A 82 7.76 -3.38 -4.40
N ARG A 83 8.55 -3.69 -3.35
CA ARG A 83 8.05 -4.47 -2.21
C ARG A 83 6.73 -3.92 -1.66
N ALA A 84 6.60 -2.59 -1.59
CA ALA A 84 5.37 -1.95 -1.17
C ALA A 84 4.19 -2.26 -2.12
N SER A 85 4.38 -2.21 -3.44
CA SER A 85 3.33 -2.56 -4.41
C SER A 85 2.97 -4.04 -4.34
N GLN A 86 3.97 -4.92 -4.22
CA GLN A 86 3.76 -6.37 -4.08
C GLN A 86 2.92 -6.69 -2.84
N ILE A 87 3.28 -6.11 -1.70
CA ILE A 87 2.53 -6.24 -0.45
C ILE A 87 1.10 -5.71 -0.63
N ALA A 88 0.91 -4.54 -1.25
CA ALA A 88 -0.43 -3.98 -1.48
C ALA A 88 -1.29 -4.88 -2.40
N ILE A 89 -0.69 -5.50 -3.42
CA ILE A 89 -1.38 -6.45 -4.30
C ILE A 89 -1.78 -7.71 -3.52
N VAL A 90 -0.85 -8.32 -2.77
CA VAL A 90 -1.14 -9.51 -1.96
C VAL A 90 -2.20 -9.21 -0.92
N SER A 91 -2.11 -8.07 -0.23
CA SER A 91 -3.13 -7.61 0.72
C SER A 91 -4.49 -7.45 0.08
N ALA A 92 -4.56 -6.86 -1.12
CA ALA A 92 -5.81 -6.69 -1.84
C ALA A 92 -6.42 -8.03 -2.28
N VAL A 93 -5.60 -8.97 -2.76
CA VAL A 93 -6.03 -10.33 -3.13
C VAL A 93 -6.59 -11.06 -1.91
N LEU A 94 -5.85 -11.05 -0.80
CA LEU A 94 -6.22 -11.77 0.42
C LEU A 94 -7.53 -11.25 1.01
N LEU A 95 -7.68 -9.92 1.14
CA LEU A 95 -8.92 -9.30 1.62
C LEU A 95 -10.12 -9.52 0.68
N THR A 96 -9.88 -9.59 -0.63
CA THR A 96 -10.95 -9.84 -1.61
C THR A 96 -11.43 -11.28 -1.55
N ILE A 97 -10.52 -12.26 -1.45
CA ILE A 97 -10.86 -13.69 -1.35
C ILE A 97 -11.54 -14.00 -0.03
N CYS A 98 -11.02 -13.45 1.06
CA CYS A 98 -11.53 -13.68 2.41
C CYS A 98 -12.75 -12.81 2.76
N LYS A 99 -13.46 -12.27 1.75
CA LYS A 99 -14.70 -11.50 1.91
C LYS A 99 -14.64 -10.40 2.99
N GLN A 100 -13.47 -9.81 3.18
CA GLN A 100 -13.24 -8.74 4.16
C GLN A 100 -13.51 -9.13 5.62
N ASP A 101 -13.22 -10.38 6.00
CA ASP A 101 -13.32 -10.82 7.40
C ASP A 101 -12.47 -9.94 8.34
N GLY A 102 -13.09 -9.48 9.43
CA GLY A 102 -12.47 -8.55 10.37
C GLY A 102 -11.20 -9.09 11.03
N SER A 103 -11.15 -10.38 11.36
CA SER A 103 -9.96 -11.02 11.93
C SER A 103 -8.78 -11.01 10.95
N ILE A 104 -9.06 -11.27 9.67
CA ILE A 104 -8.05 -11.30 8.61
C ILE A 104 -7.52 -9.90 8.34
N PHE A 105 -8.40 -8.90 8.39
CA PHE A 105 -8.00 -7.49 8.30
C PHE A 105 -7.03 -7.09 9.43
N VAL A 106 -7.34 -7.46 10.68
CA VAL A 106 -6.46 -7.15 11.82
C VAL A 106 -5.11 -7.87 11.71
N SER A 107 -5.09 -9.15 11.31
CA SER A 107 -3.84 -9.89 11.07
C SER A 107 -3.00 -9.24 9.97
N LEU A 108 -3.63 -8.76 8.90
CA LEU A 108 -2.96 -8.08 7.80
C LEU A 108 -2.37 -6.73 8.23
N VAL A 109 -3.09 -5.95 9.04
CA VAL A 109 -2.56 -4.71 9.65
C VAL A 109 -1.30 -5.02 10.47
N GLY A 110 -1.34 -6.05 11.32
CA GLY A 110 -0.20 -6.45 12.13
C GLY A 110 1.01 -6.88 11.27
N LEU A 111 0.77 -7.63 10.19
CA LEU A 111 1.81 -8.02 9.24
C LEU A 111 2.44 -6.81 8.55
N LEU A 112 1.63 -5.85 8.09
CA LEU A 112 2.12 -4.63 7.45
C LEU A 112 2.99 -3.79 8.39
N ILE A 113 2.57 -3.64 9.64
CA ILE A 113 3.35 -2.95 10.68
C ILE A 113 4.68 -3.67 10.91
N SER A 114 4.65 -5.01 11.02
CA SER A 114 5.87 -5.81 11.23
C SER A 114 6.87 -5.67 10.08
N VAL A 115 6.38 -5.68 8.83
CA VAL A 115 7.22 -5.45 7.66
C VAL A 115 7.79 -4.03 7.67
N ALA A 116 6.95 -3.02 7.95
CA ALA A 116 7.40 -1.63 7.98
C ALA A 116 8.45 -1.36 9.07
N PHE A 117 8.34 -2.03 10.24
CA PHE A 117 9.38 -1.97 11.26
C PHE A 117 10.67 -2.65 10.84
N THR A 118 10.60 -3.77 10.15
CA THR A 118 11.80 -4.46 9.63
C THR A 118 12.53 -3.58 8.61
N ASP A 119 11.79 -2.87 7.76
CA ASP A 119 12.36 -1.95 6.78
C ASP A 119 12.92 -0.66 7.43
N ALA A 120 12.29 -0.17 8.52
CA ALA A 120 12.72 1.06 9.21
C ALA A 120 13.89 0.85 10.17
N PHE A 121 14.04 -0.36 10.75
CA PHE A 121 15.08 -0.72 11.69
C PHE A 121 15.83 -1.99 11.22
N PRO A 122 16.62 -1.90 10.15
CA PRO A 122 17.45 -3.02 9.71
C PRO A 122 18.53 -3.32 10.75
N ASN A 123 18.68 -4.61 11.10
CA ASN A 123 19.74 -5.12 11.96
C ASN A 123 21.13 -4.91 11.34
#